data_AF-T2IEM3-F1
#
_entry.id   AF-T2IEM3-F1
#
_cell.length_a   1.000
_cell.length_b   1.000
_cell.length_c   1.000
_cell.angle_alpha   90.00
_cell.angle_beta   90.00
_cell.angle_gamma   90.00
#
_symmetry.space_group_name_H-M   'P 1'
#
loop_
_entity.id
_entity.type
_entity.pdbx_description
1 polymer ?
#
loop_
_entity_poly.entity_id
_entity_poly.type
_entity_poly.pdbx_seq_one_letter_code
_entity_poly.pdbx_strand_id
1 'polypeptide(L)'
;MNLIRIWIIASNGFREVIRDRILYIIGFFAVVLALSLRLLPEISVGTDGKIFLDVGLGLTSFLGAIVAIFVGTALINKEIEKRTVLILIPKPISRAELIVGKHLGLCGVLAVVIAIMTALYLGALTWANIIFSPFSLLVSQVYLLLELAV
;
A
#
# COMPACT_ATOMS: atom_id res chain seq x y z
N MET A 1 -11.82 0.19 -27.07
CA MET A 1 -10.96 -0.15 -25.91
C MET A 1 -11.60 -1.29 -25.16
N ASN A 2 -10.88 -2.38 -24.88
CA ASN A 2 -11.50 -3.59 -24.31
C ASN A 2 -11.26 -3.65 -22.79
N LEU A 3 -12.25 -3.20 -22.00
CA LEU A 3 -12.16 -3.10 -20.53
C LEU A 3 -11.74 -4.42 -19.85
N ILE A 4 -12.17 -5.55 -20.41
CA ILE A 4 -11.85 -6.89 -19.90
C ILE A 4 -10.33 -7.16 -19.97
N ARG A 5 -9.64 -6.68 -21.02
CA ARG A 5 -8.18 -6.86 -21.15
C ARG A 5 -7.41 -6.00 -20.15
N ILE A 6 -7.87 -4.77 -19.92
CA ILE A 6 -7.31 -3.85 -18.92
C ILE A 6 -7.40 -4.48 -17.53
N TRP A 7 -8.55 -5.07 -17.18
CA TRP A 7 -8.77 -5.71 -15.90
C TRP A 7 -7.92 -6.97 -15.70
N ILE A 8 -7.76 -7.80 -16.74
CA ILE A 8 -6.90 -9.01 -16.68
C ILE A 8 -5.44 -8.62 -16.46
N ILE A 9 -4.94 -7.59 -17.15
CA ILE A 9 -3.55 -7.11 -16.98
C ILE A 9 -3.35 -6.57 -15.57
N ALA A 10 -4.30 -5.77 -15.06
CA ALA A 10 -4.26 -5.24 -13.70
C ALA A 10 -4.27 -6.35 -12.63
N SER A 11 -5.16 -7.33 -12.75
CA SER A 11 -5.30 -8.45 -11.79
C SER A 11 -4.06 -9.35 -11.77
N ASN A 12 -3.47 -9.59 -12.95
CA ASN A 12 -2.27 -10.42 -13.04
C ASN A 12 -1.06 -9.72 -12.40
N GLY A 13 -0.89 -8.41 -12.63
CA GLY A 13 0.14 -7.61 -11.95
C GLY A 13 -0.06 -7.54 -10.43
N PHE A 14 -1.30 -7.40 -9.98
CA PHE A 14 -1.66 -7.35 -8.57
C PHE A 14 -1.30 -8.64 -7.81
N ARG A 15 -1.67 -9.81 -8.36
CA ARG A 15 -1.36 -11.11 -7.74
C ARG A 15 0.13 -11.39 -7.63
N GLU A 16 0.89 -10.97 -8.63
CA GLU A 16 2.34 -11.20 -8.67
C GLU A 16 3.07 -10.36 -7.62
N VAL A 17 2.63 -9.13 -7.40
CA VAL A 17 3.23 -8.21 -6.41
C VAL A 17 2.88 -8.62 -4.97
N ILE A 18 1.65 -9.10 -4.73
CA ILE A 18 1.19 -9.53 -3.41
C ILE A 18 1.96 -10.71 -2.86
N ARG A 19 2.35 -11.66 -3.72
CA ARG A 19 2.84 -12.96 -3.26
C ARG A 19 4.24 -12.92 -2.63
N ASP A 20 5.13 -12.04 -3.09
CA ASP A 20 6.54 -12.08 -2.65
C ASP A 20 6.97 -10.94 -1.72
N ARG A 21 6.45 -9.71 -1.88
CA ARG A 21 7.01 -8.54 -1.17
C ARG A 21 6.10 -7.95 -0.11
N ILE A 22 4.78 -8.06 -0.31
CA ILE A 22 3.80 -7.37 0.55
C ILE A 22 3.68 -8.03 1.93
N LEU A 23 3.75 -9.36 2.01
CA LEU A 23 3.68 -10.07 3.29
C LEU A 23 4.81 -9.66 4.24
N TYR A 24 6.03 -9.45 3.74
CA TYR A 24 7.16 -9.00 4.57
C TYR A 24 6.94 -7.58 5.12
N ILE A 25 6.42 -6.67 4.31
CA ILE A 25 6.16 -5.28 4.72
C ILE A 25 5.05 -5.23 5.76
N ILE A 26 3.96 -6.00 5.55
CA ILE A 26 2.86 -6.12 6.52
C ILE A 26 3.34 -6.75 7.82
N GLY A 27 4.17 -7.80 7.75
CA GLY A 27 4.75 -8.45 8.91
C GLY A 27 5.66 -7.51 9.70
N PHE A 28 6.53 -6.78 9.01
CA PHE A 28 7.37 -5.75 9.62
C PHE A 28 6.55 -4.67 10.33
N PHE A 29 5.52 -4.15 9.66
CA PHE A 29 4.59 -3.18 10.24
C PHE A 29 3.93 -3.69 11.52
N ALA A 30 3.45 -4.93 11.52
CA ALA A 30 2.82 -5.54 12.68
C ALA A 30 3.78 -5.68 13.87
N VAL A 31 5.04 -6.08 13.62
CA VAL A 31 6.07 -6.20 14.66
C VAL A 31 6.39 -4.82 15.26
N VAL A 32 6.55 -3.79 14.43
CA VAL A 32 6.83 -2.44 14.92
C VAL A 32 5.65 -1.90 15.73
N LEU A 33 4.41 -2.06 15.27
CA LEU A 33 3.22 -1.67 16.03
C LEU A 33 3.14 -2.40 17.39
N ALA A 34 3.40 -3.70 17.42
CA ALA A 34 3.40 -4.48 18.65
C ALA A 34 4.47 -4.01 19.63
N LEU A 35 5.66 -3.65 19.12
CA LEU A 35 6.74 -3.10 19.93
C LEU A 35 6.37 -1.70 20.47
N SER A 36 5.78 -0.85 19.63
CA SER A 36 5.31 0.48 20.02
C SER A 36 4.24 0.40 21.12
N LEU A 37 3.28 -0.54 21.02
CA LEU A 37 2.28 -0.76 22.07
C LEU A 37 2.89 -1.08 23.44
N ARG A 38 4.03 -1.79 23.45
CA ARG A 38 4.66 -2.25 24.69
C ARG A 38 5.65 -1.23 25.26
N LEU A 39 6.40 -0.55 24.40
CA LEU A 39 7.42 0.41 24.83
C LEU A 39 6.82 1.76 25.19
N LEU A 40 5.87 2.29 24.40
CA LEU A 40 5.37 3.67 24.58
C LEU A 40 4.79 3.97 25.97
N PRO A 41 4.06 3.05 26.65
CA PRO A 41 3.57 3.30 28.01
C PRO A 41 4.69 3.50 29.05
N GLU A 42 5.90 2.97 28.82
CA GLU A 42 7.02 3.11 29.75
C GLU A 42 7.77 4.43 29.59
N ILE A 43 7.68 5.06 28.40
CA ILE A 43 8.45 6.27 28.05
C ILE A 43 7.57 7.53 28.07
N SER A 44 6.25 7.39 27.89
CA SER A 44 5.33 8.53 27.87
C SER A 44 4.67 8.70 29.24
N VAL A 45 4.88 9.86 29.87
CA VAL A 45 4.17 10.24 31.10
C VAL A 45 2.90 10.97 30.67
N GLY A 46 1.81 10.23 30.47
CA GLY A 46 0.45 10.78 30.31
C GLY A 46 0.05 11.23 28.90
N THR A 47 0.80 10.85 27.85
CA THR A 47 0.46 11.17 26.44
C THR A 47 0.50 9.94 25.52
N ASP A 48 0.36 8.76 26.10
CA ASP A 48 0.66 7.46 25.49
C ASP A 48 -0.16 7.21 24.21
N GLY A 49 -1.44 7.63 24.24
CA GLY A 49 -2.38 7.46 23.15
C GLY A 49 -2.06 8.29 21.90
N LYS A 50 -1.56 9.53 22.06
CA LYS A 50 -1.26 10.40 20.89
C LYS A 50 0.00 9.97 20.18
N ILE A 51 1.04 9.60 20.92
CA ILE A 51 2.30 9.16 20.33
C ILE A 51 2.10 7.86 19.55
N PHE A 52 1.30 6.92 20.09
CA PHE A 52 0.96 5.71 19.35
C PHE A 52 0.19 6.01 18.07
N LEU A 53 -0.73 6.98 18.11
CA LEU A 53 -1.48 7.39 16.93
C LEU A 53 -0.56 7.96 15.83
N ASP A 54 0.37 8.84 16.21
CA ASP A 54 1.32 9.45 15.28
C ASP A 54 2.29 8.41 14.70
N VAL A 55 2.76 7.46 15.52
CA VAL A 55 3.63 6.37 15.07
C VAL A 55 2.91 5.47 14.06
N GLY A 56 1.67 5.06 14.34
CA GLY A 56 0.92 4.19 13.42
C GLY A 56 0.65 4.86 12.08
N LEU A 57 0.26 6.14 12.09
CA LEU A 57 0.04 6.93 10.87
C LEU A 57 1.34 7.16 10.09
N GLY A 58 2.40 7.60 10.77
CA GLY A 58 3.71 7.84 10.16
C GLY A 58 4.31 6.58 9.56
N LEU A 59 4.22 5.44 10.27
CA LEU A 59 4.73 4.16 9.79
C LEU A 59 3.94 3.66 8.57
N THR A 60 2.62 3.90 8.53
CA THR A 60 1.78 3.57 7.37
C THR A 60 2.18 4.40 6.15
N SER A 61 2.40 5.71 6.33
CA SER A 61 2.86 6.60 5.26
C SER A 61 4.24 6.20 4.73
N PHE A 62 5.19 5.96 5.64
CA PHE A 62 6.56 5.62 5.28
C PHE A 62 6.65 4.29 4.50
N LEU A 63 6.04 3.23 5.03
CA LEU A 63 6.04 1.92 4.34
C LEU A 63 5.17 1.94 3.08
N GLY A 64 4.06 2.69 3.08
CA GLY A 64 3.24 2.91 1.89
C GLY A 64 4.04 3.55 0.76
N ALA A 65 4.83 4.58 1.05
CA ALA A 65 5.70 5.23 0.07
C ALA A 65 6.76 4.27 -0.48
N ILE A 66 7.39 3.45 0.38
CA ILE A 66 8.32 2.39 -0.04
C ILE A 66 7.61 1.44 -1.01
N VAL A 67 6.41 0.97 -0.70
CA VAL A 67 5.62 0.11 -1.58
C VAL A 67 5.33 0.82 -2.91
N ALA A 68 4.90 2.08 -2.89
CA ALA A 68 4.61 2.84 -4.11
C ALA A 68 5.83 2.92 -5.03
N ILE A 69 7.01 3.21 -4.47
CA ILE A 69 8.27 3.31 -5.22
C ILE A 69 8.70 1.93 -5.76
N PHE A 70 8.72 0.89 -4.93
CA PHE A 70 9.18 -0.43 -5.35
C PHE A 70 8.21 -1.11 -6.32
N VAL A 71 6.91 -1.00 -6.08
CA VAL A 71 5.90 -1.58 -6.98
C VAL A 71 5.81 -0.77 -8.27
N GLY A 72 5.84 0.56 -8.19
CA GLY A 72 5.89 1.43 -9.36
C GLY A 72 7.11 1.14 -10.23
N THR A 73 8.31 1.05 -9.64
CA THR A 73 9.54 0.71 -10.36
C THR A 73 9.56 -0.72 -10.87
N ALA A 74 9.02 -1.72 -10.15
CA ALA A 74 8.91 -3.09 -10.64
C ALA A 74 7.96 -3.21 -11.85
N LEU A 75 6.88 -2.43 -11.83
CA LEU A 75 5.98 -2.28 -12.96
C LEU A 75 6.72 -1.67 -14.16
N ILE A 76 7.50 -0.60 -13.97
CA ILE A 76 8.27 0.08 -15.03
C ILE A 76 9.44 -0.78 -15.55
N ASN A 77 10.23 -1.40 -14.67
CA ASN A 77 11.37 -2.24 -15.05
C ASN A 77 10.94 -3.45 -15.89
N LYS A 78 9.74 -3.99 -15.67
CA LYS A 78 9.18 -5.04 -16.54
C LYS A 78 8.97 -4.63 -18.00
N GLU A 79 8.87 -3.33 -18.31
CA GLU A 79 8.87 -2.85 -19.70
C GLU A 79 10.28 -2.80 -20.28
N ILE A 80 11.28 -2.47 -19.47
CA ILE A 80 12.69 -2.30 -19.90
C ILE A 80 13.39 -3.66 -20.04
N GLU A 81 13.22 -4.54 -19.06
CA GLU A 81 13.98 -5.80 -18.95
C GLU A 81 13.61 -6.81 -20.04
N LYS A 82 12.40 -6.71 -20.59
CA LYS A 82 11.84 -7.80 -21.37
C LYS A 82 12.15 -7.77 -22.87
N ARG A 83 12.71 -6.68 -23.43
CA ARG A 83 12.73 -6.43 -24.90
C ARG A 83 11.40 -6.84 -25.59
N THR A 84 10.28 -6.86 -24.85
CA THR A 84 9.01 -7.37 -25.36
C THR A 84 8.26 -6.28 -26.11
N VAL A 85 8.72 -5.03 -26.01
CA VAL A 85 8.36 -3.95 -26.93
C VAL A 85 8.64 -4.36 -28.39
N LEU A 86 9.62 -5.24 -28.66
CA LEU A 86 9.93 -5.73 -30.01
C LEU A 86 9.10 -6.95 -30.44
N ILE A 87 8.49 -7.69 -29.50
CA ILE A 87 7.73 -8.94 -29.80
C ILE A 87 6.21 -8.72 -29.71
N LEU A 88 5.74 -7.68 -29.01
CA LEU A 88 4.30 -7.37 -28.85
C LEU A 88 3.72 -6.47 -29.96
N ILE A 89 4.55 -5.97 -30.89
CA ILE A 89 4.16 -5.13 -32.04
C ILE A 89 3.04 -5.76 -32.92
N PRO A 90 2.89 -7.09 -33.07
CA PRO A 90 1.82 -7.63 -33.93
C PRO A 90 0.42 -7.63 -33.28
N LYS A 91 0.27 -7.33 -31.98
CA LYS A 91 -1.05 -7.25 -31.33
C LYS A 91 -1.48 -5.78 -31.19
N PRO A 92 -2.69 -5.39 -31.62
CA PRO A 92 -3.15 -4.02 -31.57
C PRO A 92 -3.54 -3.69 -30.13
N ILE A 93 -2.55 -3.40 -29.30
CA ILE A 93 -2.73 -2.93 -27.93
C ILE A 93 -2.39 -1.44 -27.94
N SER A 94 -3.37 -0.60 -27.65
CA SER A 94 -3.17 0.84 -27.59
C SER A 94 -2.24 1.19 -26.42
N ARG A 95 -1.29 2.11 -26.65
CA ARG A 95 -0.39 2.62 -25.59
C ARG A 95 -1.18 3.14 -24.38
N ALA A 96 -2.36 3.72 -24.60
CA ALA A 96 -3.23 4.21 -23.55
C ALA A 96 -3.85 3.10 -22.68
N GLU A 97 -4.22 1.95 -23.26
CA GLU A 97 -4.80 0.83 -22.49
C GLU A 97 -3.79 0.19 -21.54
N LEU A 98 -2.52 0.13 -21.95
CA LEU A 98 -1.42 -0.36 -21.11
C LEU A 98 -1.13 0.59 -19.95
N ILE A 99 -1.02 1.89 -20.22
CA ILE A 99 -0.75 2.89 -19.18
C ILE A 99 -1.87 2.91 -18.14
N VAL A 100 -3.13 2.96 -18.58
CA VAL A 100 -4.28 3.00 -17.67
C VAL A 100 -4.44 1.71 -16.88
N GLY A 101 -4.31 0.54 -17.52
CA GLY A 101 -4.45 -0.75 -16.81
C GLY A 101 -3.35 -0.98 -15.78
N LYS A 102 -2.14 -0.49 -16.05
CA LYS A 102 -1.00 -0.62 -15.15
C LYS A 102 -1.08 0.35 -13.97
N HIS A 103 -1.51 1.59 -14.21
CA HIS A 103 -1.78 2.56 -13.14
C HIS A 103 -2.89 2.06 -12.22
N LEU A 104 -4.00 1.56 -12.78
CA LEU A 104 -5.07 0.94 -11.99
C LEU A 104 -4.59 -0.29 -11.20
N GLY A 105 -3.69 -1.09 -11.77
CA GLY A 105 -3.05 -2.19 -11.07
C GLY A 105 -2.22 -1.73 -9.86
N LEU A 106 -1.40 -0.67 -10.03
CA LEU A 106 -0.61 -0.07 -8.95
C LEU A 106 -1.51 0.49 -7.84
N CYS A 107 -2.52 1.28 -8.22
CA CYS A 107 -3.48 1.85 -7.26
C CYS A 107 -4.23 0.74 -6.51
N GLY A 108 -4.61 -0.34 -7.18
CA GLY A 108 -5.22 -1.50 -6.55
C GLY A 108 -4.30 -2.18 -5.52
N VAL A 109 -3.01 -2.34 -5.85
CA VAL A 109 -2.02 -2.88 -4.92
C VAL A 109 -1.87 -1.98 -3.69
N LEU A 110 -1.69 -0.66 -3.90
CA LEU A 110 -1.55 0.31 -2.82
C LEU A 110 -2.78 0.34 -1.91
N ALA A 111 -3.98 0.35 -2.51
CA ALA A 111 -5.23 0.32 -1.76
C ALA A 111 -5.32 -0.90 -0.83
N VAL A 112 -4.93 -2.09 -1.31
CA VAL A 112 -4.99 -3.31 -0.50
C VAL A 112 -3.93 -3.32 0.60
N VAL A 113 -2.71 -2.85 0.32
CA VAL A 113 -1.67 -2.76 1.34
C VAL A 113 -2.07 -1.78 2.45
N ILE A 114 -2.50 -0.58 2.08
CA ILE A 114 -2.95 0.45 3.04
C ILE A 114 -4.16 -0.05 3.83
N ALA A 115 -5.11 -0.75 3.18
CA ALA A 115 -6.27 -1.31 3.87
C ALA A 115 -5.87 -2.36 4.92
N ILE A 116 -4.93 -3.27 4.61
CA ILE A 116 -4.47 -4.28 5.57
C ILE A 116 -3.71 -3.62 6.73
N MET A 117 -2.83 -2.67 6.45
CA MET A 117 -2.10 -1.93 7.49
C MET A 117 -3.06 -1.15 8.38
N THR A 118 -4.07 -0.49 7.79
CA THR A 118 -5.12 0.21 8.53
C THR A 118 -5.92 -0.74 9.42
N ALA A 119 -6.29 -1.92 8.93
CA ALA A 119 -7.01 -2.91 9.71
C ALA A 119 -6.19 -3.41 10.91
N LEU A 120 -4.90 -3.70 10.71
CA LEU A 120 -3.99 -4.09 11.79
C LEU A 120 -3.83 -2.97 12.83
N TYR A 121 -3.68 -1.74 12.35
CA TYR A 121 -3.55 -0.57 13.20
C TYR A 121 -4.81 -0.29 14.02
N LEU A 122 -5.99 -0.38 13.42
CA LEU A 122 -7.26 -0.26 14.14
C LEU A 122 -7.43 -1.39 15.19
N GLY A 123 -7.05 -2.63 14.84
CA GLY A 123 -7.06 -3.75 15.79
C GLY A 123 -6.10 -3.54 16.97
N ALA A 124 -4.94 -2.93 16.73
CA ALA A 124 -3.99 -2.56 17.78
C ALA A 124 -4.56 -1.45 18.69
N LEU A 125 -5.22 -0.45 18.11
CA LEU A 125 -5.84 0.65 18.85
C LEU A 125 -7.00 0.19 19.75
N THR A 126 -7.86 -0.72 19.26
CA THR A 126 -8.97 -1.26 20.05
C THR A 126 -8.46 -2.11 21.20
N TRP A 127 -7.40 -2.89 21.00
CA TRP A 127 -6.74 -3.64 22.08
C TRP A 127 -6.21 -2.70 23.16
N ALA A 128 -5.59 -1.60 22.76
CA ALA A 128 -4.99 -0.62 23.67
C ALA A 128 -6.01 0.29 24.38
N ASN A 129 -7.32 0.19 24.09
CA ASN A 129 -8.38 1.06 24.62
C ASN A 129 -8.08 2.57 24.51
N ILE A 130 -7.39 2.98 23.45
CA ILE A 130 -7.11 4.40 23.19
C ILE A 130 -8.40 5.05 22.68
N ILE A 131 -8.74 6.24 23.20
CA ILE A 131 -9.90 7.01 22.74
C ILE A 131 -9.52 7.72 21.44
N PHE A 132 -10.09 7.30 20.30
CA PHE A 132 -9.84 7.91 19.00
C PHE A 132 -11.15 8.16 18.23
N SER A 133 -11.11 9.12 17.31
CA SER A 133 -12.20 9.35 16.35
C SER A 133 -11.95 8.49 15.10
N PRO A 134 -12.73 7.41 14.86
CA PRO A 134 -12.51 6.52 13.72
C PRO A 134 -12.67 7.24 12.38
N PHE A 135 -13.52 8.27 12.32
CA PHE A 135 -13.73 9.06 11.11
C PHE A 135 -12.48 9.81 10.67
N SER A 136 -11.74 10.42 11.60
CA SER A 136 -10.52 11.17 11.28
C SER A 136 -9.40 10.25 10.76
N LEU A 137 -9.29 9.05 11.31
CA LEU A 137 -8.30 8.06 10.86
C LEU A 137 -8.60 7.57 9.44
N LEU A 138 -9.86 7.27 9.15
CA LEU A 138 -10.29 6.88 7.81
C LEU A 138 -9.98 7.96 6.77
N VAL A 139 -10.28 9.22 7.07
CA VAL A 139 -9.97 10.34 6.17
C VAL A 139 -8.47 10.46 5.91
N SER A 140 -7.64 10.31 6.94
CA SER A 140 -6.17 10.34 6.79
C SER A 140 -5.66 9.21 5.89
N GLN A 141 -6.19 7.99 6.04
CA GLN A 141 -5.78 6.85 5.21
C GLN A 141 -6.22 6.99 3.75
N VAL A 142 -7.41 7.57 3.52
CA VAL A 142 -7.89 7.87 2.15
C VAL A 142 -7.02 8.94 1.50
N TYR A 143 -6.64 9.99 2.25
CA TYR A 143 -5.74 11.02 1.76
C TYR A 143 -4.38 10.44 1.38
N LEU A 144 -3.80 9.60 2.24
CA LEU A 144 -2.53 8.92 2.00
C LEU A 144 -2.58 8.04 0.74
N LEU A 145 -3.66 7.30 0.53
CA LEU A 145 -3.85 6.52 -0.68
C LEU A 145 -3.81 7.41 -1.93
N LEU A 146 -4.51 8.56 -1.89
CA LEU A 146 -4.53 9.51 -3.00
C LEU A 146 -3.14 10.11 -3.22
N GLU A 147 -2.45 10.54 -2.16
CA GLU A 147 -1.09 11.10 -2.22
C GLU A 147 -0.10 10.12 -2.86
N LEU A 148 -0.17 8.83 -2.51
CA LEU A 148 0.72 7.80 -3.08
C LEU A 148 0.30 7.34 -4.49
N ALA A 149 -0.94 7.60 -4.89
CA ALA A 149 -1.46 7.24 -6.20
C ALA A 149 -1.15 8.27 -7.29
N VAL A 150 -0.80 9.51 -6.92
CA VAL A 150 -0.45 10.61 -7.85
C VAL A 150 1.02 10.51 -8.27
#